data_AF-A0A3F3MWT2-F1
#
_entry.id   AF-A0A3F3MWT2-F1
#
_cell.length_a   1.000
_cell.length_b   1.000
_cell.length_c   1.000
_cell.angle_alpha   90.00
_cell.angle_beta   90.00
_cell.angle_gamma   90.00
#
_symmetry.space_group_name_H-M   'P 1'
#
loop_
_entity.id
_entity.type
_entity.pdbx_description
1 polymer ?
#
loop_
_entity_poly.entity_id
_entity_poly.type
_entity_poly.pdbx_seq_one_letter_code
_entity_poly.pdbx_strand_id
1 'polypeptide(L)'
;MKSLSVLELSKLYNINRQTIYNQINKGILSKNSDNKIDFSEAIRVFGEPARKQDVKEPVKIDSPTSAEVLLLRQQIDMLKNQLDDAKDRESFYQNQIETMQRLLEAPKPNMTTFTDQELVQPSIVKPDPEPDTAEAKHDGLTTPERRENKRIPVPEHVEQEPEKRGFWSRFFRPYD
;
A
#
# COMPACT_ATOMS: atom_id res chain seq x y z
N MET A 1 -37.89 19.41 34.97
CA MET A 1 -36.77 18.46 34.85
C MET A 1 -37.29 17.15 34.27
N LYS A 2 -36.48 16.37 33.56
CA LYS A 2 -36.94 15.07 33.02
C LYS A 2 -37.02 14.05 34.15
N SER A 3 -38.19 13.47 34.37
CA SER A 3 -38.40 12.38 35.33
C SER A 3 -38.45 11.04 34.60
N LEU A 4 -37.76 10.03 35.10
CA LEU A 4 -37.65 8.69 34.51
C LEU A 4 -38.28 7.66 35.45
N SER A 5 -38.99 6.68 34.89
CA SER A 5 -39.39 5.48 35.60
C SER A 5 -38.19 4.57 35.88
N VAL A 6 -38.31 3.66 36.85
CA VAL A 6 -37.26 2.67 37.16
C VAL A 6 -36.87 1.84 35.93
N LEU A 7 -37.83 1.56 35.04
CA LEU A 7 -37.58 0.83 33.79
C LEU A 7 -36.74 1.65 32.82
N GLU A 8 -37.10 2.91 32.60
CA GLU A 8 -36.35 3.80 31.71
C GLU A 8 -34.95 4.05 32.23
N LEU A 9 -34.82 4.26 33.54
CA LEU A 9 -33.53 4.44 34.20
C LEU A 9 -32.63 3.20 34.07
N SER A 10 -33.20 2.02 34.26
CA SER A 10 -32.51 0.74 34.07
C SER A 10 -31.96 0.57 32.65
N LYS A 11 -32.75 0.93 31.63
CA LYS A 11 -32.29 0.90 30.24
C LYS A 11 -31.21 1.94 29.95
N LEU A 12 -31.40 3.16 30.45
CA LEU A 12 -30.54 4.29 30.18
C LEU A 12 -29.14 4.13 30.81
N TYR A 13 -29.06 3.57 32.02
CA TYR A 13 -27.79 3.29 32.69
C TYR A 13 -27.28 1.86 32.49
N ASN A 14 -28.05 0.98 31.83
CA ASN A 14 -27.76 -0.44 31.72
C ASN A 14 -27.54 -1.12 33.09
N ILE A 15 -28.37 -0.75 34.08
CA ILE A 15 -28.30 -1.26 35.46
C ILE A 15 -29.56 -2.08 35.75
N ASN A 16 -29.43 -3.17 36.53
CA ASN A 16 -30.57 -3.98 36.96
C ASN A 16 -31.56 -3.14 37.80
N ARG A 17 -32.86 -3.28 37.53
CA ARG A 17 -33.94 -2.62 38.30
C ARG A 17 -33.85 -2.90 39.81
N GLN A 18 -33.43 -4.10 40.21
CA GLN A 18 -33.23 -4.45 41.61
C GLN A 18 -32.18 -3.55 42.29
N THR A 19 -31.08 -3.25 41.59
CA THR A 19 -30.06 -2.31 42.07
C THR A 19 -30.66 -0.92 42.28
N ILE A 20 -31.53 -0.46 41.38
CA ILE A 20 -32.21 0.83 41.50
C ILE A 20 -33.15 0.83 42.72
N TYR A 21 -33.94 -0.22 42.92
CA TYR A 21 -34.79 -0.34 44.11
C TYR A 21 -33.97 -0.38 45.40
N ASN A 22 -32.84 -1.07 45.40
CA ASN A 22 -31.93 -1.08 46.55
C ASN A 22 -31.41 0.32 46.87
N GLN A 23 -31.04 1.12 45.87
CA GLN A 23 -30.59 2.49 46.10
C GLN A 23 -31.71 3.39 46.66
N ILE A 24 -32.97 3.18 46.27
CA ILE A 24 -34.07 3.99 46.85
C ILE A 24 -34.39 3.53 48.27
N ASN A 25 -34.35 2.23 48.54
CA ASN A 25 -34.58 1.68 49.88
C ASN A 25 -33.47 2.09 50.86
N LYS A 26 -32.25 2.28 50.36
CA LYS A 26 -31.13 2.84 51.12
C LYS A 26 -31.19 4.36 51.31
N GLY A 27 -32.17 5.04 50.70
CA GLY A 27 -32.27 6.50 50.72
C GLY A 27 -31.20 7.23 49.89
N ILE A 28 -30.43 6.50 49.08
CA ILE A 28 -29.37 7.07 48.23
C ILE A 28 -29.98 7.71 46.98
N LEU A 29 -31.08 7.17 46.46
CA LEU A 29 -31.80 7.68 45.30
C LEU A 29 -33.22 8.09 45.69
N SER A 30 -33.60 9.35 45.44
CA SER A 30 -34.93 9.85 45.76
C SER A 30 -35.96 9.57 44.65
N LYS A 31 -37.22 9.39 45.06
CA LYS A 31 -38.38 9.30 44.16
C LYS A 31 -39.36 10.43 44.47
N ASN A 32 -39.99 10.95 43.44
CA ASN A 32 -41.07 11.93 43.55
C ASN A 32 -42.39 11.25 43.93
N SER A 33 -43.42 12.06 44.25
CA SER A 33 -44.79 11.59 44.53
C SER A 33 -45.35 10.67 43.45
N ASP A 34 -44.91 10.87 42.20
CA ASP A 34 -45.39 10.15 41.03
C ASP A 34 -44.64 8.82 40.80
N ASN A 35 -43.85 8.35 41.79
CA ASN A 35 -42.99 7.17 41.70
C ASN A 35 -41.94 7.20 40.59
N LYS A 36 -41.62 8.40 40.08
CA LYS A 36 -40.56 8.64 39.11
C LYS A 36 -39.33 9.24 39.79
N ILE A 37 -38.19 9.09 39.14
CA ILE A 37 -36.87 9.54 39.62
C ILE A 37 -36.43 10.68 38.71
N ASP A 38 -36.02 11.80 39.29
CA ASP A 38 -35.50 12.90 38.51
C ASP A 38 -34.14 12.56 37.89
N PHE A 39 -33.93 13.01 36.66
CA PHE A 39 -32.68 12.73 35.95
C PHE A 39 -31.45 13.33 36.66
N SER A 40 -31.62 14.44 37.39
CA SER A 40 -30.57 15.00 38.26
C SER A 40 -30.16 14.05 39.39
N GLU A 41 -31.13 13.41 40.05
CA GLU A 41 -30.88 12.40 41.08
C GLU A 41 -30.17 11.18 40.51
N ALA A 42 -30.58 10.76 39.32
CA ALA A 42 -29.90 9.68 38.61
C ALA A 42 -28.44 10.03 38.28
N ILE A 43 -28.16 11.25 37.82
CA ILE A 43 -26.79 11.72 37.56
C ILE A 43 -25.98 11.79 38.86
N ARG A 44 -26.57 12.29 39.95
CA ARG A 44 -25.91 12.36 41.26
C ARG A 44 -25.47 10.97 41.76
N VAL A 45 -26.30 9.96 41.57
CA VAL A 45 -26.08 8.61 42.10
C VAL A 45 -25.26 7.72 41.15
N PHE A 46 -25.56 7.77 39.85
CA PHE A 46 -24.98 6.86 38.85
C PHE A 46 -24.02 7.55 37.88
N GLY A 47 -23.86 8.87 37.96
CA GLY A 47 -23.06 9.66 37.03
C GLY A 47 -23.78 9.95 35.72
N GLU A 48 -23.05 10.46 34.72
CA GLU A 48 -23.60 10.62 33.38
C GLU A 48 -23.80 9.25 32.73
N PRO A 49 -24.97 8.99 32.12
CA PRO A 49 -25.20 7.73 31.45
C PRO A 49 -24.25 7.60 30.25
N ALA A 50 -23.50 6.50 30.19
CA ALA A 50 -22.67 6.20 29.04
C ALA A 50 -23.59 6.15 27.81
N ARG A 51 -23.40 7.09 26.87
CA ARG A 51 -24.04 7.00 25.57
C ARG A 51 -23.52 5.72 24.94
N LYS A 52 -24.37 4.68 24.87
CA LYS A 52 -24.14 3.66 23.86
C LYS A 52 -24.23 4.42 22.56
N GLN A 53 -23.09 4.71 21.95
CA GLN A 53 -23.05 4.90 20.52
C GLN A 53 -23.80 3.67 20.00
N ASP A 54 -24.97 3.86 19.40
CA ASP A 54 -25.48 2.89 18.46
C ASP A 54 -24.39 2.86 17.37
N VAL A 55 -23.43 1.95 17.54
CA VAL A 55 -22.28 1.80 16.63
C VAL A 55 -22.82 1.22 15.33
N LYS A 56 -23.50 2.05 14.55
CA LYS A 56 -23.36 2.04 13.11
C LYS A 56 -22.21 3.00 12.86
N GLU A 57 -21.04 2.44 12.58
CA GLU A 57 -19.74 3.10 12.41
C GLU A 57 -18.92 3.21 13.69
N PRO A 58 -18.01 2.24 13.93
CA PRO A 58 -16.91 2.48 14.85
C PRO A 58 -16.08 3.63 14.27
N VAL A 59 -15.99 4.73 15.02
CA VAL A 59 -14.99 5.77 14.79
C VAL A 59 -13.63 5.07 14.89
N LYS A 60 -13.02 4.81 13.73
CA LYS A 60 -11.72 4.15 13.60
C LYS A 60 -10.64 5.14 14.04
N ILE A 61 -10.44 5.24 15.34
CA ILE A 61 -9.24 5.83 15.94
C ILE A 61 -8.18 4.73 15.86
N ASP A 62 -7.28 4.85 14.88
CA ASP A 62 -5.97 4.20 14.80
C ASP A 62 -5.92 2.71 15.14
N SER A 63 -6.73 1.89 14.47
CA SER A 63 -6.50 0.44 14.50
C SER A 63 -5.26 0.09 13.64
N PRO A 64 -4.47 -0.94 13.98
CA PRO A 64 -3.34 -1.41 13.17
C PRO A 64 -3.76 -1.77 11.73
N THR A 65 -5.04 -2.11 11.52
CA THR A 65 -5.66 -2.28 10.20
C THR A 65 -5.59 -1.02 9.34
N SER A 66 -5.61 0.17 9.93
CA SER A 66 -5.50 1.44 9.22
C SER A 66 -4.13 1.61 8.55
N ALA A 67 -3.05 1.19 9.21
CA ALA A 67 -1.69 1.24 8.66
C ALA A 67 -1.52 0.26 7.49
N GLU A 68 -2.03 -0.96 7.63
CA GLU A 68 -2.04 -1.94 6.54
C GLU A 68 -2.84 -1.45 5.33
N VAL A 69 -4.03 -0.88 5.56
CA VAL A 69 -4.86 -0.30 4.49
C VAL A 69 -4.16 0.87 3.79
N LEU A 70 -3.41 1.70 4.53
CA LEU A 70 -2.61 2.79 3.95
C LEU A 70 -1.49 2.22 3.07
N LEU A 71 -0.73 1.23 3.57
CA LEU A 71 0.34 0.58 2.82
C LEU A 71 -0.19 -0.09 1.55
N LEU A 72 -1.32 -0.80 1.64
CA LEU A 72 -1.99 -1.41 0.49
C LEU A 72 -2.42 -0.35 -0.53
N ARG A 73 -2.95 0.78 -0.07
CA ARG A 73 -3.31 1.89 -0.95
C ARG A 73 -2.08 2.46 -1.69
N GLN A 74 -0.97 2.63 -0.98
CA GLN A 74 0.29 3.07 -1.59
C GLN A 74 0.79 2.08 -2.66
N GLN A 75 0.68 0.77 -2.40
CA GLN A 75 1.02 -0.26 -3.39
C GLN A 75 0.12 -0.20 -4.62
N ILE A 76 -1.18 -0.02 -4.43
CA ILE A 76 -2.14 0.13 -5.53
C ILE A 76 -1.79 1.35 -6.39
N ASP A 77 -1.42 2.47 -5.77
CA ASP A 77 -1.08 3.69 -6.51
C ASP A 77 0.23 3.52 -7.31
N MET A 78 1.24 2.84 -6.75
CA MET A 78 2.45 2.49 -7.51
C MET A 78 2.15 1.57 -8.70
N LEU A 79 1.33 0.54 -8.50
CA LEU A 79 0.94 -0.39 -9.57
C LEU A 79 0.14 0.30 -10.67
N LYS A 80 -0.74 1.25 -10.31
CA LYS A 80 -1.47 2.07 -11.28
C LYS A 80 -0.53 2.93 -12.12
N ASN A 81 0.44 3.60 -11.49
CA ASN A 81 1.42 4.40 -12.23
C ASN A 81 2.25 3.52 -13.16
N GLN A 82 2.69 2.33 -12.72
CA GLN A 82 3.41 1.40 -13.59
C GLN A 82 2.58 0.93 -14.78
N LEU A 83 1.28 0.72 -14.59
CA LEU A 83 0.37 0.35 -15.67
C LEU A 83 0.18 1.50 -16.67
N ASP A 84 0.10 2.73 -16.18
CA ASP A 84 0.00 3.93 -17.01
C ASP A 84 1.27 4.12 -17.86
N ASP A 85 2.45 4.08 -17.23
CA ASP A 85 3.76 4.13 -17.89
C ASP A 85 3.93 2.99 -18.92
N ALA A 86 3.37 1.82 -18.66
CA ALA A 86 3.39 0.70 -19.61
C ALA A 86 2.50 0.97 -20.82
N LYS A 87 1.29 1.52 -20.61
CA LYS A 87 0.36 1.88 -21.70
C LYS A 87 0.91 3.01 -22.55
N ASP A 88 1.51 4.03 -21.95
CA ASP A 88 2.12 5.13 -22.68
C ASP A 88 3.25 4.64 -23.58
N ARG A 89 4.14 3.77 -23.05
CA ARG A 89 5.19 3.14 -23.86
C ARG A 89 4.62 2.26 -24.97
N GLU A 90 3.58 1.49 -24.70
CA GLU A 90 2.90 0.68 -25.72
C GLU A 90 2.35 1.56 -26.83
N SER A 91 1.61 2.62 -26.49
CA SER A 91 1.04 3.55 -27.47
C SER A 91 2.13 4.24 -28.30
N PHE A 92 3.25 4.61 -27.67
CA PHE A 92 4.40 5.19 -28.36
C PHE A 92 5.00 4.22 -29.39
N TYR A 93 5.21 2.96 -29.02
CA TYR A 93 5.71 1.95 -29.95
C TYR A 93 4.69 1.58 -31.03
N GLN A 94 3.40 1.51 -30.71
CA GLN A 94 2.34 1.29 -31.69
C GLN A 94 2.34 2.40 -32.74
N ASN A 95 2.43 3.67 -32.32
CA ASN A 95 2.55 4.80 -33.23
C ASN A 95 3.80 4.70 -34.12
N GLN A 96 4.96 4.32 -33.55
CA GLN A 96 6.16 4.09 -34.36
C GLN A 96 5.97 2.98 -35.39
N ILE A 97 5.37 1.86 -34.99
CA ILE A 97 5.08 0.74 -35.89
C ILE A 97 4.13 1.19 -37.01
N GLU A 98 3.08 1.94 -36.70
CA GLU A 98 2.15 2.48 -37.69
C GLU A 98 2.86 3.43 -38.67
N THR A 99 3.71 4.34 -38.19
CA THR A 99 4.47 5.25 -39.06
C THR A 99 5.41 4.49 -39.98
N MET A 100 6.11 3.46 -39.47
CA MET A 100 7.01 2.62 -40.27
C MET A 100 6.22 1.81 -41.30
N GLN A 101 5.06 1.26 -40.93
CA GLN A 101 4.16 0.58 -41.86
C GLN A 101 3.68 1.52 -42.96
N ARG A 102 3.34 2.78 -42.65
CA ARG A 102 2.92 3.77 -43.64
C ARG A 102 4.03 4.19 -44.59
N LEU A 103 5.28 4.28 -44.11
CA LEU A 103 6.44 4.56 -44.95
C LEU A 103 6.78 3.39 -45.88
N LEU A 104 6.56 2.16 -45.42
CA LEU A 104 6.77 0.93 -46.18
C LEU A 104 5.55 0.52 -47.03
N GLU A 105 4.36 1.06 -46.76
CA GLU A 105 3.20 0.94 -47.65
C GLU A 105 3.58 1.66 -48.95
N ALA A 106 4.10 0.88 -49.89
CA ALA A 106 4.32 1.33 -51.26
C ALA A 106 3.04 2.00 -51.77
N PRO A 107 3.14 3.04 -52.62
CA PRO A 107 1.97 3.62 -53.27
C PRO A 107 1.19 2.49 -53.93
N LYS A 108 -0.02 2.19 -53.42
CA LYS A 108 -0.92 1.26 -54.08
C LYS A 108 -1.09 1.80 -55.51
N PRO A 109 -0.75 1.02 -56.55
CA PRO A 109 -0.76 1.50 -57.92
C PRO A 109 -2.21 1.74 -58.33
N ASN A 110 -2.70 2.94 -58.07
CA ASN A 110 -3.80 3.51 -58.81
C ASN A 110 -3.22 3.77 -60.20
N MET A 111 -3.65 2.97 -61.18
CA MET A 111 -3.35 3.22 -62.58
C MET A 111 -3.59 4.69 -62.91
N THR A 112 -2.55 5.41 -63.35
CA THR A 112 -2.52 6.35 -64.48
C THR A 112 -1.27 7.24 -64.40
N THR A 113 -0.29 6.89 -65.25
CA THR A 113 0.53 7.75 -66.13
C THR A 113 1.28 8.99 -65.60
N PHE A 114 2.58 9.03 -65.95
CA PHE A 114 3.53 10.17 -65.93
C PHE A 114 3.95 10.62 -64.52
N THR A 115 5.24 10.69 -64.14
CA THR A 115 6.34 11.38 -64.81
C THR A 115 7.66 10.92 -64.17
N ASP A 116 8.66 10.60 -65.02
CA ASP A 116 10.07 10.51 -64.66
C ASP A 116 10.52 11.73 -63.85
N GLN A 117 11.23 11.52 -62.74
CA GLN A 117 12.40 12.34 -62.36
C GLN A 117 13.14 11.79 -61.13
N GLU A 118 14.33 11.26 -61.43
CA GLU A 118 15.59 11.50 -60.72
C GLU A 118 15.79 10.93 -59.29
N LEU A 119 16.21 9.67 -59.24
CA LEU A 119 16.86 9.05 -58.08
C LEU A 119 18.31 9.58 -57.94
N VAL A 120 18.53 10.63 -57.14
CA VAL A 120 19.88 11.06 -56.76
C VAL A 120 20.34 10.28 -55.52
N GLN A 121 21.14 9.23 -55.73
CA GLN A 121 21.95 8.61 -54.67
C GLN A 121 23.26 9.39 -54.49
N PRO A 122 23.63 9.82 -53.26
CA PRO A 122 25.01 10.24 -53.00
C PRO A 122 25.88 9.03 -52.63
N SER A 123 26.64 8.59 -53.63
CA SER A 123 28.04 8.15 -53.58
C SER A 123 28.51 7.21 -52.46
N ILE A 124 28.70 5.96 -52.88
CA ILE A 124 29.68 4.97 -52.41
C ILE A 124 31.08 5.63 -52.29
N VAL A 125 31.69 5.58 -51.10
CA VAL A 125 33.15 5.73 -50.92
C VAL A 125 33.75 4.31 -50.89
N LYS A 126 34.65 4.05 -51.84
CA LYS A 126 35.33 2.76 -52.06
C LYS A 126 36.57 2.61 -51.15
N PRO A 127 37.10 1.36 -51.01
CA PRO A 127 37.90 0.86 -49.89
C PRO A 127 39.41 0.88 -50.18
N ASP A 128 40.23 0.55 -49.17
CA ASP A 128 41.63 0.12 -49.34
C ASP A 128 42.15 -0.62 -48.07
N PRO A 129 43.25 -1.41 -48.12
CA PRO A 129 43.19 -2.88 -48.26
C PRO A 129 43.81 -3.70 -47.09
N GLU A 130 43.52 -5.01 -47.13
CA GLU A 130 44.09 -6.15 -46.36
C GLU A 130 45.63 -6.32 -46.55
N PRO A 131 46.39 -7.13 -45.77
CA PRO A 131 46.19 -8.58 -45.58
C PRO A 131 46.64 -9.09 -44.16
N ASP A 132 46.65 -10.35 -43.71
CA ASP A 132 46.79 -11.66 -44.34
C ASP A 132 46.47 -12.78 -43.31
N THR A 133 45.88 -13.88 -43.80
CA THR A 133 46.03 -15.29 -43.36
C THR A 133 45.69 -15.73 -41.92
N ALA A 134 44.63 -16.54 -41.77
CA ALA A 134 44.72 -18.02 -41.84
C ALA A 134 43.51 -18.73 -41.20
N GLU A 135 42.93 -19.61 -42.00
CA GLU A 135 42.01 -20.73 -41.75
C GLU A 135 42.32 -21.51 -40.44
N ALA A 136 41.49 -22.30 -39.77
CA ALA A 136 40.36 -23.14 -40.16
C ALA A 136 39.74 -23.77 -38.88
N LYS A 137 38.40 -23.85 -38.87
CA LYS A 137 37.57 -25.03 -38.55
C LYS A 137 37.47 -25.65 -37.13
N HIS A 138 36.19 -25.92 -36.84
CA HIS A 138 35.55 -27.02 -36.09
C HIS A 138 35.53 -27.01 -34.54
N ASP A 139 34.29 -26.80 -34.04
CA ASP A 139 33.48 -27.76 -33.28
C ASP A 139 34.05 -28.35 -31.97
N GLY A 140 33.36 -28.09 -30.85
CA GLY A 140 33.78 -28.60 -29.54
C GLY A 140 33.00 -28.04 -28.35
N LEU A 141 31.76 -28.49 -28.22
CA LEU A 141 30.93 -28.53 -27.01
C LEU A 141 31.74 -28.81 -25.72
N THR A 142 31.75 -27.92 -24.70
CA THR A 142 31.53 -28.19 -23.24
C THR A 142 32.01 -27.07 -22.28
N THR A 143 31.09 -26.67 -21.38
CA THR A 143 31.27 -26.09 -20.01
C THR A 143 31.67 -24.60 -19.84
N PRO A 144 30.93 -23.80 -19.03
CA PRO A 144 31.15 -22.37 -18.86
C PRO A 144 32.22 -22.08 -17.79
N GLU A 145 33.32 -21.44 -18.18
CA GLU A 145 34.24 -20.84 -17.21
C GLU A 145 33.63 -19.57 -16.61
N ARG A 146 33.46 -19.68 -15.30
CA ARG A 146 33.11 -18.66 -14.30
C ARG A 146 33.91 -17.37 -14.50
N ARG A 147 33.35 -16.42 -15.25
CA ARG A 147 33.83 -15.02 -15.24
C ARG A 147 33.50 -14.40 -13.89
N GLU A 148 34.54 -14.24 -13.08
CA GLU A 148 34.52 -13.51 -11.82
C GLU A 148 34.20 -12.04 -12.07
N ASN A 149 32.94 -11.66 -11.86
CA ASN A 149 32.56 -10.26 -11.74
C ASN A 149 33.18 -9.71 -10.45
N LYS A 150 34.23 -8.88 -10.58
CA LYS A 150 34.77 -8.06 -9.49
C LYS A 150 33.70 -7.03 -9.09
N ARG A 151 32.81 -7.43 -8.19
CA ARG A 151 31.90 -6.54 -7.49
C ARG A 151 32.73 -5.64 -6.57
N ILE A 152 32.41 -4.35 -6.60
CA ILE A 152 32.91 -3.30 -5.71
C ILE A 152 32.84 -3.80 -4.25
N PRO A 153 33.86 -3.57 -3.40
CA PRO A 153 33.77 -3.95 -2.00
C PRO A 153 32.73 -3.05 -1.35
N VAL A 154 31.57 -3.63 -1.02
CA VAL A 154 30.59 -2.98 -0.16
C VAL A 154 31.24 -2.85 1.22
N PRO A 155 31.31 -1.66 1.83
CA PRO A 155 31.79 -1.53 3.19
C PRO A 155 30.95 -2.42 4.11
N GLU A 156 31.61 -3.34 4.78
CA GLU A 156 31.02 -4.18 5.83
C GLU A 156 30.57 -3.24 6.95
N HIS A 157 29.28 -2.94 7.02
CA HIS A 157 28.73 -2.21 8.16
C HIS A 157 28.78 -3.19 9.34
N VAL A 158 29.82 -3.07 10.17
CA VAL A 158 29.88 -3.74 11.45
C VAL A 158 28.83 -3.08 12.36
N GLU A 159 27.57 -3.51 12.23
CA GLU A 159 26.64 -3.38 13.35
C GLU A 159 27.18 -4.28 14.46
N GLN A 160 27.70 -3.67 15.51
CA GLN A 160 27.86 -4.39 16.77
C GLN A 160 26.45 -4.80 17.21
N GLU A 161 26.07 -6.06 16.96
CA GLU A 161 24.89 -6.67 17.57
C GLU A 161 25.01 -6.43 19.09
N PRO A 162 24.01 -5.80 19.74
CA PRO A 162 24.03 -5.68 21.19
C PRO A 162 24.04 -7.09 21.78
N GLU A 163 25.03 -7.38 22.64
CA GLU A 163 25.18 -8.69 23.26
C GLU A 163 23.84 -9.12 23.89
N LYS A 164 23.29 -10.22 23.37
CA LYS A 164 22.01 -10.76 23.82
C LYS A 164 22.16 -11.19 25.28
N ARG A 165 21.67 -10.34 26.19
CA ARG A 165 21.58 -10.61 27.63
C ARG A 165 20.70 -11.84 27.85
N GLY A 166 21.33 -13.00 28.03
CA GLY A 166 20.65 -14.27 28.36
C GLY A 166 19.87 -14.16 29.67
N PHE A 167 18.88 -15.03 29.88
CA PHE A 167 17.91 -14.96 30.98
C PHE A 167 18.56 -14.80 32.37
N TRP A 168 19.75 -15.36 32.57
CA TRP A 168 20.54 -15.29 33.80
C TRP A 168 21.34 -13.99 33.98
N SER A 169 21.65 -13.28 32.90
CA SER A 169 22.44 -12.04 32.92
C SER A 169 21.67 -10.82 33.43
N ARG A 170 20.34 -10.92 33.57
CA ARG A 170 19.49 -9.90 34.20
C ARG A 170 19.45 -10.00 35.73
N PHE A 171 19.89 -11.11 36.31
CA PHE A 171 19.85 -11.35 37.77
C PHE A 171 21.19 -11.06 38.47
N PHE A 172 22.33 -11.19 37.78
CA PHE A 172 23.65 -11.08 38.40
C PHE A 172 24.45 -9.81 38.06
N ARG A 173 23.94 -8.93 37.20
CA ARG A 173 24.62 -7.67 36.85
C ARG A 173 23.66 -6.48 37.03
N PRO A 174 23.89 -5.58 38.00
CA PRO A 174 23.09 -4.36 38.13
C PRO A 174 23.32 -3.46 36.92
N TYR A 175 22.34 -2.59 36.63
CA TYR A 175 22.46 -1.60 35.58
C TYR A 175 23.38 -0.47 36.08
N ASP A 176 24.43 -0.17 35.31
CA ASP A 176 25.17 1.08 35.41
C ASP A 176 24.36 2.22 34.76
#